data_AF-A0A8U0V3J3-F1
#
_entry.id   AF-A0A8U0V3J3-F1
#
_cell.length_a   1.000
_cell.length_b   1.000
_cell.length_c   1.000
_cell.angle_alpha   90.00
_cell.angle_beta   90.00
_cell.angle_gamma   90.00
#
_symmetry.space_group_name_H-M   'P 1'
#
loop_
_entity.id
_entity.type
_entity.pdbx_description
1 polymer ?
#
loop_
_entity_poly.entity_id
_entity_poly.type
_entity_poly.pdbx_seq_one_letter_code
_entity_poly.pdbx_strand_id
1 'polypeptide(L)'
;MPKPRKRLGGAAGPDNKGPAGKHTKTKNPAGALAAMGNSSPEKTSASKNCGKNLSSYWLMKSEPESRLEKGVDVKFSIEDLKAEPKQTACWDGVRNYQARNFLRAMKLEQEAFFYHSNCKEPGIAGLVKVDVQFVRMMKRYITLAELKTHYQAHKTTGGPLKDMALFTRQRLSVQTLTPEEFYFILSLEEKEPS
;
A
#
# COMPACT_ATOMS: atom_id res chain seq x y z
N MET A 1 2.09 -21.30 -23.15
CA MET A 1 0.78 -20.74 -23.59
C MET A 1 -0.24 -20.95 -22.47
N PRO A 2 -1.27 -20.11 -22.25
CA PRO A 2 -1.46 -18.73 -22.72
C PRO A 2 -1.92 -17.73 -21.60
N LYS A 3 -1.96 -16.43 -21.92
CA LYS A 3 -2.87 -15.39 -21.32
C LYS A 3 -4.04 -15.16 -22.32
N PRO A 4 -5.12 -14.37 -22.09
CA PRO A 4 -5.43 -13.37 -21.03
C PRO A 4 -6.82 -13.65 -20.34
N ARG A 5 -7.90 -12.83 -20.18
CA ARG A 5 -8.31 -11.44 -20.57
C ARG A 5 -9.61 -10.97 -19.85
N LYS A 6 -9.67 -9.71 -19.34
CA LYS A 6 -10.88 -8.81 -19.26
C LYS A 6 -12.06 -9.19 -18.29
N ARG A 7 -13.01 -8.32 -17.82
CA ARG A 7 -13.14 -6.83 -17.64
C ARG A 7 -14.49 -6.46 -16.92
N LEU A 8 -14.65 -5.21 -16.41
CA LEU A 8 -15.93 -4.47 -16.09
C LEU A 8 -16.80 -4.97 -14.89
N GLY A 9 -17.75 -4.22 -14.29
CA GLY A 9 -18.14 -2.78 -14.34
C GLY A 9 -19.53 -2.45 -13.69
N GLY A 10 -19.80 -1.21 -13.23
CA GLY A 10 -21.10 -0.71 -12.64
C GLY A 10 -21.08 -0.50 -11.10
N ALA A 11 -21.66 0.52 -10.42
CA ALA A 11 -22.83 1.44 -10.56
C ALA A 11 -24.15 0.91 -9.89
N ALA A 12 -25.02 1.65 -9.17
CA ALA A 12 -25.15 3.08 -8.78
C ALA A 12 -25.93 3.26 -7.41
N GLY A 13 -26.35 4.49 -7.03
CA GLY A 13 -27.21 4.82 -5.84
C GLY A 13 -28.73 4.90 -6.17
N PRO A 14 -29.58 5.79 -5.58
CA PRO A 14 -29.33 6.83 -4.56
C PRO A 14 -30.49 7.17 -3.53
N ASP A 15 -30.23 8.13 -2.62
CA ASP A 15 -31.08 9.26 -2.14
C ASP A 15 -32.50 9.23 -1.46
N ASN A 16 -32.56 9.95 -0.31
CA ASN A 16 -33.48 11.07 0.10
C ASN A 16 -34.79 10.95 0.95
N LYS A 17 -34.87 11.88 1.94
CA LYS A 17 -36.01 12.67 2.51
C LYS A 17 -37.21 12.04 3.28
N GLY A 18 -37.61 12.71 4.39
CA GLY A 18 -38.99 12.69 4.96
C GLY A 18 -39.10 12.93 6.50
N PRO A 19 -39.87 13.94 7.02
CA PRO A 19 -39.90 14.25 8.47
C PRO A 19 -41.29 14.30 9.17
N ALA A 20 -41.26 14.33 10.52
CA ALA A 20 -42.33 14.68 11.51
C ALA A 20 -43.55 13.71 11.65
N GLY A 21 -44.29 13.65 12.78
CA GLY A 21 -44.08 14.22 14.13
C GLY A 21 -45.40 14.44 14.92
N LYS A 22 -45.35 14.54 16.27
CA LYS A 22 -46.47 14.78 17.26
C LYS A 22 -47.39 13.58 17.58
N HIS A 23 -48.09 13.46 18.72
CA HIS A 23 -47.83 13.81 20.14
C HIS A 23 -48.93 13.25 21.09
N THR A 24 -48.58 12.65 22.24
CA THR A 24 -49.24 12.63 23.59
C THR A 24 -48.54 11.53 24.43
N LYS A 25 -48.08 11.62 25.69
CA LYS A 25 -48.37 12.40 26.93
C LYS A 25 -49.73 12.08 27.58
N THR A 26 -49.86 11.69 28.86
CA THR A 26 -48.88 11.33 29.93
C THR A 26 -49.60 10.72 31.16
N LYS A 27 -48.92 9.91 31.99
CA LYS A 27 -48.66 10.17 33.44
C LYS A 27 -48.09 8.92 34.18
N ASN A 28 -46.99 9.11 34.91
CA ASN A 28 -46.56 8.26 36.03
C ASN A 28 -46.89 8.99 37.36
N PRO A 29 -46.85 8.31 38.52
CA PRO A 29 -45.64 8.31 39.36
C PRO A 29 -45.41 6.95 40.08
N ALA A 30 -44.44 6.76 40.98
CA ALA A 30 -43.00 7.08 40.98
C ALA A 30 -42.34 6.36 42.19
N GLY A 31 -41.08 5.94 42.07
CA GLY A 31 -40.30 5.35 43.16
C GLY A 31 -38.90 4.96 42.68
N ALA A 32 -37.84 5.44 43.34
CA ALA A 32 -36.46 5.35 42.86
C ALA A 32 -35.43 5.36 44.00
N LEU A 33 -34.20 4.92 43.71
CA LEU A 33 -33.05 4.90 44.62
C LEU A 33 -31.77 5.37 43.89
N ALA A 34 -30.92 6.14 44.61
CA ALA A 34 -29.46 6.40 44.49
C ALA A 34 -28.66 6.13 43.18
N ALA A 35 -27.60 6.88 42.80
CA ALA A 35 -27.02 8.18 43.23
C ALA A 35 -25.92 8.66 42.22
N MET A 36 -25.35 9.88 42.37
CA MET A 36 -24.18 10.41 41.61
C MET A 36 -22.84 9.76 42.08
N GLY A 37 -21.61 9.93 41.53
CA GLY A 37 -20.98 10.76 40.46
C GLY A 37 -19.42 10.71 40.65
N ASN A 38 -18.49 11.37 39.93
CA ASN A 38 -18.46 12.12 38.65
C ASN A 38 -16.97 12.43 38.24
N SER A 39 -16.70 12.78 36.95
CA SER A 39 -15.51 13.49 36.40
C SER A 39 -14.07 12.89 36.42
N SER A 40 -13.22 13.35 35.47
CA SER A 40 -11.79 13.00 35.21
C SER A 40 -10.83 14.13 35.71
N PRO A 41 -9.49 14.21 35.43
CA PRO A 41 -8.52 13.31 34.74
C PRO A 41 -7.09 13.19 35.41
N GLU A 42 -6.07 12.77 34.64
CA GLU A 42 -4.58 13.03 34.73
C GLU A 42 -3.58 12.01 35.34
N LYS A 43 -2.57 11.61 34.50
CA LYS A 43 -1.11 11.33 34.74
C LYS A 43 -0.68 10.28 35.82
N THR A 44 0.49 9.62 35.81
CA THR A 44 1.79 9.62 35.06
C THR A 44 2.45 8.21 35.20
N SER A 45 3.61 7.77 34.68
CA SER A 45 4.74 8.26 33.84
C SER A 45 5.52 7.06 33.20
N ALA A 46 6.78 7.27 32.74
CA ALA A 46 7.86 6.28 32.42
C ALA A 46 7.58 5.22 31.31
N SER A 47 8.19 5.16 30.11
CA SER A 47 9.39 5.74 29.45
C SER A 47 10.59 4.76 29.27
N LYS A 48 10.86 4.38 28.02
CA LYS A 48 12.19 4.50 27.37
C LYS A 48 12.10 4.32 25.84
N ASN A 49 12.87 5.13 25.09
CA ASN A 49 12.87 5.17 23.62
C ASN A 49 13.73 4.06 22.98
N CYS A 50 13.37 3.68 21.75
CA CYS A 50 14.34 3.22 20.75
C CYS A 50 14.00 3.78 19.35
N GLY A 51 14.48 4.99 19.05
CA GLY A 51 14.36 5.58 17.71
C GLY A 51 15.49 5.10 16.80
N LYS A 52 15.21 4.16 15.89
CA LYS A 52 16.16 3.66 14.87
C LYS A 52 15.43 3.31 13.57
N ASN A 53 15.25 4.30 12.69
CA ASN A 53 14.33 4.28 11.53
C ASN A 53 12.85 4.03 11.93
N LEU A 54 11.94 4.82 11.35
CA LEU A 54 10.52 4.45 11.30
C LEU A 54 10.30 3.48 10.14
N SER A 55 10.93 2.31 10.25
CA SER A 55 10.55 1.13 9.48
C SER A 55 9.12 0.79 9.86
N SER A 56 8.19 1.02 8.95
CA SER A 56 6.82 0.54 9.11
C SER A 56 6.86 -0.98 9.12
N TYR A 57 6.64 -1.57 10.28
CA TYR A 57 6.37 -3.01 10.40
C TYR A 57 4.93 -3.25 9.96
N TRP A 58 4.74 -4.26 9.13
CA TRP A 58 3.42 -4.59 8.57
C TRP A 58 2.89 -5.90 9.16
N LEU A 59 1.58 -6.13 9.01
CA LEU A 59 0.96 -7.42 9.25
C LEU A 59 0.11 -7.75 8.04
N MET A 60 0.39 -8.90 7.42
CA MET A 60 -0.15 -9.31 6.14
C MET A 60 -0.89 -10.62 6.34
N LYS A 61 -2.21 -10.59 6.12
CA LYS A 61 -3.12 -11.69 6.42
C LYS A 61 -3.32 -12.60 5.21
N SER A 62 -3.24 -13.90 5.44
CA SER A 62 -3.50 -14.96 4.45
C SER A 62 -4.21 -16.13 5.13
N GLU A 63 -4.83 -17.02 4.35
CA GLU A 63 -5.64 -18.13 4.88
C GLU A 63 -4.92 -19.47 4.62
N PRO A 64 -4.59 -20.26 5.65
CA PRO A 64 -3.84 -21.52 5.46
C PRO A 64 -4.72 -22.73 5.15
N GLU A 65 -6.03 -22.63 5.40
CA GLU A 65 -7.02 -23.67 5.10
C GLU A 65 -7.73 -23.38 3.77
N SER A 66 -8.28 -24.42 3.13
CA SER A 66 -8.97 -24.31 1.83
C SER A 66 -10.30 -23.58 1.97
N ARG A 67 -10.51 -22.53 1.16
CA ARG A 67 -11.78 -21.79 1.08
C ARG A 67 -12.03 -21.24 -0.33
N LEU A 68 -13.18 -21.59 -0.89
CA LEU A 68 -13.58 -21.13 -2.22
C LEU A 68 -14.18 -19.72 -2.19
N GLU A 69 -13.44 -18.72 -2.67
CA GLU A 69 -14.03 -17.44 -3.10
C GLU A 69 -14.41 -17.51 -4.58
N LYS A 70 -15.73 -17.49 -4.86
CA LYS A 70 -16.28 -17.46 -6.23
C LYS A 70 -15.78 -18.62 -7.11
N GLY A 71 -15.49 -19.77 -6.51
CA GLY A 71 -14.97 -20.97 -7.18
C GLY A 71 -13.45 -21.09 -7.25
N VAL A 72 -12.70 -20.14 -6.68
CA VAL A 72 -11.23 -20.19 -6.58
C VAL A 72 -10.84 -20.39 -5.12
N ASP A 73 -9.95 -21.35 -4.84
CA ASP A 73 -9.38 -21.51 -3.50
C ASP A 73 -8.42 -20.36 -3.18
N VAL A 74 -8.58 -19.71 -2.03
CA VAL A 74 -7.70 -18.62 -1.55
C VAL A 74 -6.63 -19.11 -0.55
N LYS A 75 -6.48 -20.42 -0.36
CA LYS A 75 -5.43 -21.02 0.47
C LYS A 75 -4.03 -20.54 0.06
N PHE A 76 -3.34 -19.89 0.99
CA PHE A 76 -1.90 -19.64 0.92
C PHE A 76 -1.32 -19.52 2.34
N SER A 77 -0.65 -20.57 2.80
CA SER A 77 0.02 -20.65 4.10
C SER A 77 1.48 -20.19 4.04
N ILE A 78 2.16 -20.16 5.19
CA ILE A 78 3.60 -19.84 5.24
C ILE A 78 4.46 -21.00 4.71
N GLU A 79 3.97 -22.24 4.79
CA GLU A 79 4.66 -23.41 4.24
C GLU A 79 4.54 -23.44 2.71
N ASP A 80 3.41 -23.00 2.15
CA ASP A 80 3.27 -22.78 0.70
C ASP A 80 4.28 -21.71 0.23
N LEU A 81 4.40 -20.58 0.94
CA LEU A 81 5.43 -19.56 0.67
C LEU A 81 6.88 -20.09 0.77
N LYS A 82 7.18 -20.94 1.75
CA LYS A 82 8.52 -21.54 1.92
C LYS A 82 8.87 -22.53 0.80
N ALA A 83 7.89 -23.05 0.07
CA ALA A 83 8.05 -23.94 -1.07
C ALA A 83 8.18 -23.21 -2.42
N GLU A 84 7.81 -21.92 -2.49
CA GLU A 84 7.95 -21.11 -3.71
C GLU A 84 9.43 -20.91 -4.13
N PRO A 85 9.74 -20.76 -5.43
CA PRO A 85 11.10 -20.50 -5.88
C PRO A 85 11.70 -19.24 -5.24
N LYS A 86 12.89 -19.39 -4.64
CA LYS A 86 13.57 -18.36 -3.82
C LYS A 86 12.82 -17.93 -2.55
N GLN A 87 11.70 -18.59 -2.22
CA GLN A 87 10.80 -18.23 -1.11
C GLN A 87 10.17 -16.83 -1.27
N THR A 88 10.07 -16.33 -2.50
CA THR A 88 9.45 -15.04 -2.86
C THR A 88 8.12 -15.27 -3.58
N ALA A 89 7.00 -14.90 -2.95
CA ALA A 89 5.68 -14.86 -3.58
C ALA A 89 5.20 -13.42 -3.84
N CYS A 90 4.25 -13.25 -4.76
CA CYS A 90 3.58 -11.97 -4.99
C CYS A 90 2.45 -11.78 -3.98
N TRP A 91 2.45 -10.68 -3.21
CA TRP A 91 1.35 -10.39 -2.29
C TRP A 91 0.18 -9.70 -3.00
N ASP A 92 -0.73 -10.51 -3.54
CA ASP A 92 -1.92 -10.04 -4.27
C ASP A 92 -3.17 -9.98 -3.34
N GLY A 93 -4.38 -10.39 -3.76
CA GLY A 93 -5.59 -10.51 -2.93
C GLY A 93 -6.24 -9.20 -2.49
N VAL A 94 -5.47 -8.17 -2.14
CA VAL A 94 -5.95 -6.94 -1.50
C VAL A 94 -6.96 -6.20 -2.36
N ARG A 95 -8.18 -6.01 -1.84
CA ARG A 95 -9.26 -5.19 -2.43
C ARG A 95 -9.61 -3.94 -1.62
N ASN A 96 -9.11 -3.82 -0.38
CA ASN A 96 -9.32 -2.64 0.46
C ASN A 96 -8.40 -1.48 0.03
N TYR A 97 -8.97 -0.28 -0.14
CA TYR A 97 -8.24 0.90 -0.61
C TYR A 97 -7.15 1.40 0.33
N GLN A 98 -7.35 1.30 1.65
CA GLN A 98 -6.37 1.71 2.66
C GLN A 98 -5.20 0.72 2.69
N ALA A 99 -5.49 -0.58 2.71
CA ALA A 99 -4.48 -1.63 2.60
C ALA A 99 -3.67 -1.53 1.31
N ARG A 100 -4.31 -1.24 0.16
CA ARG A 100 -3.61 -0.95 -1.11
C ARG A 100 -2.70 0.28 -1.00
N ASN A 101 -3.08 1.31 -0.24
CA ASN A 101 -2.22 2.47 -0.01
C ASN A 101 -1.04 2.13 0.92
N PHE A 102 -1.22 1.23 1.90
CA PHE A 102 -0.12 0.66 2.67
C PHE A 102 0.84 -0.16 1.80
N LEU A 103 0.35 -1.02 0.89
CA LEU A 103 1.19 -1.71 -0.11
C LEU A 103 1.98 -0.76 -1.03
N ARG A 104 1.56 0.50 -1.16
CA ARG A 104 2.28 1.56 -1.92
C ARG A 104 3.23 2.39 -1.06
N ALA A 105 3.08 2.33 0.27
CA ALA A 105 3.97 2.95 1.24
C ALA A 105 5.06 1.98 1.73
N MET A 106 4.81 0.67 1.60
CA MET A 106 5.79 -0.40 1.69
C MET A 106 7.01 -0.10 0.81
N LYS A 107 8.18 -0.38 1.36
CA LYS A 107 9.47 -0.27 0.69
C LYS A 107 10.14 -1.64 0.67
N LEU A 108 11.07 -1.81 -0.25
CA LEU A 108 11.90 -3.00 -0.38
C LEU A 108 12.61 -3.32 0.95
N GLU A 109 12.77 -4.60 1.24
CA GLU A 109 13.31 -5.16 2.49
C GLU A 109 12.52 -4.81 3.77
N GLN A 110 11.36 -4.16 3.71
CA GLN A 110 10.53 -3.97 4.92
C GLN A 110 9.87 -5.27 5.38
N GLU A 111 9.97 -5.53 6.68
CA GLU A 111 9.42 -6.72 7.33
C GLU A 111 7.90 -6.65 7.54
N ALA A 112 7.28 -7.83 7.49
CA ALA A 112 5.87 -8.03 7.80
C ALA A 112 5.65 -9.35 8.53
N PHE A 113 4.73 -9.37 9.51
CA PHE A 113 4.23 -10.61 10.06
C PHE A 113 3.28 -11.29 9.07
N PHE A 114 3.57 -12.54 8.72
CA PHE A 114 2.65 -13.41 7.99
C PHE A 114 1.62 -13.94 9.00
N TYR A 115 0.37 -13.50 8.87
CA TYR A 115 -0.69 -13.84 9.81
C TYR A 115 -1.69 -14.80 9.17
N HIS A 116 -1.88 -15.96 9.78
CA HIS A 116 -2.91 -16.93 9.42
C HIS A 116 -4.25 -16.47 9.98
N SER A 117 -5.18 -16.16 9.07
CA SER A 117 -6.57 -15.80 9.37
C SER A 117 -7.55 -16.88 8.90
N ASN A 118 -8.77 -16.83 9.42
CA ASN A 118 -9.90 -17.65 8.95
C ASN A 118 -9.60 -19.16 8.87
N CYS A 119 -8.98 -19.67 9.93
CA CYS A 119 -8.58 -21.05 10.16
C CYS A 119 -8.86 -21.40 11.63
N LYS A 120 -8.69 -22.66 12.01
CA LYS A 120 -8.96 -23.16 13.37
C LYS A 120 -8.08 -22.50 14.43
N GLU A 121 -6.82 -22.19 14.09
CA GLU A 121 -5.81 -21.60 14.98
C GLU A 121 -5.21 -20.33 14.35
N PRO A 122 -5.92 -19.18 14.40
CA PRO A 122 -5.49 -17.96 13.75
C PRO A 122 -4.39 -17.23 14.55
N GLY A 123 -3.24 -16.96 13.93
CA GLY A 123 -2.06 -16.42 14.62
C GLY A 123 -0.97 -15.90 13.69
N ILE A 124 0.13 -15.40 14.27
CA ILE A 124 1.33 -15.04 13.51
C ILE A 124 2.10 -16.34 13.22
N ALA A 125 2.19 -16.72 11.95
CA ALA A 125 2.86 -17.94 11.51
C ALA A 125 4.35 -17.74 11.21
N GLY A 126 4.79 -16.49 11.01
CA GLY A 126 6.19 -16.14 10.86
C GLY A 126 6.41 -14.72 10.36
N LEU A 127 7.64 -14.46 9.91
CA LEU A 127 8.12 -13.16 9.45
C LEU A 127 8.55 -13.24 7.98
N VAL A 128 8.16 -12.24 7.19
CA VAL A 128 8.49 -12.12 5.76
C VAL A 128 8.93 -10.69 5.44
N LYS A 129 9.38 -10.43 4.21
CA LYS A 129 9.79 -9.09 3.76
C LYS A 129 9.31 -8.77 2.34
N VAL A 130 9.26 -7.48 2.01
CA VAL A 130 9.06 -6.98 0.64
C VAL A 130 10.36 -7.19 -0.17
N ASP A 131 10.25 -7.67 -1.41
CA ASP A 131 11.39 -8.00 -2.30
C ASP A 131 11.31 -7.26 -3.65
N VAL A 132 12.45 -7.03 -4.31
CA VAL A 132 12.55 -6.59 -5.72
C VAL A 132 13.80 -7.19 -6.37
N GLN A 133 13.63 -7.66 -7.60
CA GLN A 133 14.64 -8.47 -8.28
C GLN A 133 15.53 -7.63 -9.20
N PHE A 134 16.84 -7.90 -9.16
CA PHE A 134 17.85 -7.31 -10.03
C PHE A 134 17.66 -7.73 -11.50
N VAL A 135 17.93 -6.82 -12.44
CA VAL A 135 17.78 -7.05 -13.88
C VAL A 135 19.13 -7.03 -14.61
N ARG A 136 19.81 -5.88 -14.61
CA ARG A 136 21.16 -5.70 -15.19
C ARG A 136 21.77 -4.38 -14.69
N MET A 137 23.06 -4.17 -14.98
CA MET A 137 23.69 -2.84 -14.91
C MET A 137 23.35 -1.99 -16.15
N MET A 138 23.48 -0.67 -15.99
CA MET A 138 23.57 0.28 -17.11
C MET A 138 24.97 0.17 -17.75
N LYS A 139 25.09 0.33 -19.07
CA LYS A 139 26.37 0.22 -19.80
C LYS A 139 27.38 1.30 -19.41
N ARG A 140 26.90 2.53 -19.16
CA ARG A 140 27.68 3.63 -18.58
C ARG A 140 26.87 4.40 -17.55
N TYR A 141 27.55 5.27 -16.81
CA TYR A 141 26.88 6.19 -15.90
C TYR A 141 26.22 7.34 -16.68
N ILE A 142 25.00 7.68 -16.29
CA ILE A 142 24.20 8.77 -16.86
C ILE A 142 24.14 9.89 -15.81
N THR A 143 24.71 11.05 -16.09
CA THR A 143 24.94 12.05 -15.03
C THR A 143 23.70 12.91 -14.77
N LEU A 144 23.56 13.44 -13.55
CA LEU A 144 22.50 14.42 -13.27
C LEU A 144 22.68 15.72 -14.07
N ALA A 145 23.92 16.08 -14.43
CA ALA A 145 24.21 17.23 -15.30
C ALA A 145 23.67 16.98 -16.72
N GLU A 146 24.01 15.84 -17.32
CA GLU A 146 23.50 15.35 -18.61
C GLU A 146 21.96 15.30 -18.64
N LEU A 147 21.33 14.66 -17.64
CA LEU A 147 19.87 14.62 -17.51
C LEU A 147 19.25 16.01 -17.35
N LYS A 148 19.92 16.94 -16.65
CA LYS A 148 19.46 18.32 -16.47
C LYS A 148 19.62 19.16 -17.75
N THR A 149 20.69 18.95 -18.51
CA THR A 149 20.90 19.57 -19.83
C THR A 149 19.80 19.14 -20.79
N HIS A 150 19.54 17.82 -20.86
CA HIS A 150 18.41 17.29 -21.64
C HIS A 150 17.06 17.78 -21.12
N TYR A 151 16.82 17.84 -19.80
CA TYR A 151 15.60 18.42 -19.22
C TYR A 151 15.35 19.86 -19.68
N GLN A 152 16.34 20.76 -19.57
CA GLN A 152 16.17 22.16 -19.95
C GLN A 152 16.01 22.31 -21.47
N ALA A 153 16.76 21.57 -22.28
CA ALA A 153 16.58 21.56 -23.73
C ALA A 153 15.16 21.10 -24.12
N HIS A 154 14.71 19.97 -23.57
CA HIS A 154 13.38 19.41 -23.80
C HIS A 154 12.25 20.33 -23.33
N LYS A 155 12.46 21.12 -22.27
CA LYS A 155 11.48 22.11 -21.80
C LYS A 155 11.19 23.20 -22.84
N THR A 156 12.17 23.54 -23.69
CA THR A 156 12.00 24.50 -24.79
C THR A 156 11.59 23.82 -26.10
N THR A 157 12.14 22.65 -26.43
CA THR A 157 11.88 21.95 -27.71
C THR A 157 10.70 20.97 -27.68
N GLY A 158 10.09 20.73 -26.52
CA GLY A 158 8.94 19.84 -26.33
C GLY A 158 9.29 18.35 -26.13
N GLY A 159 10.56 18.01 -25.88
CA GLY A 159 11.07 16.63 -25.84
C GLY A 159 10.82 15.79 -24.57
N PRO A 160 11.33 14.54 -24.52
CA PRO A 160 10.95 13.50 -23.56
C PRO A 160 11.01 13.85 -22.06
N LEU A 161 12.02 14.61 -21.62
CA LEU A 161 12.24 14.85 -20.18
C LEU A 161 11.49 16.08 -19.63
N LYS A 162 10.81 16.88 -20.47
CA LYS A 162 10.35 18.25 -20.14
C LYS A 162 9.54 18.41 -18.83
N ASP A 163 8.78 17.38 -18.45
CA ASP A 163 7.91 17.37 -17.27
C ASP A 163 8.41 16.43 -16.14
N MET A 164 9.55 15.77 -16.35
CA MET A 164 10.05 14.66 -15.53
C MET A 164 10.02 14.97 -14.02
N ALA A 165 9.44 14.04 -13.25
CA ALA A 165 9.26 14.17 -11.81
C ALA A 165 10.55 14.47 -11.02
N LEU A 166 11.71 14.05 -11.55
CA LEU A 166 13.03 14.28 -10.97
C LEU A 166 13.35 15.78 -10.84
N PHE A 167 12.86 16.60 -11.77
CA PHE A 167 13.11 18.03 -11.82
C PHE A 167 11.87 18.86 -11.43
N THR A 168 10.66 18.38 -11.73
CA THR A 168 9.40 19.07 -11.38
C THR A 168 8.93 18.80 -9.95
N ARG A 169 9.35 17.67 -9.33
CA ARG A 169 9.01 17.27 -7.96
C ARG A 169 10.27 16.95 -7.16
N GLN A 170 11.11 17.96 -6.98
CA GLN A 170 12.43 17.95 -6.29
C GLN A 170 12.51 17.26 -4.90
N ARG A 171 11.37 16.88 -4.29
CA ARG A 171 11.27 16.26 -2.96
C ARG A 171 10.47 14.94 -2.95
N LEU A 172 10.11 14.38 -4.12
CA LEU A 172 9.45 13.09 -4.24
C LEU A 172 10.50 11.97 -4.41
N SER A 173 10.49 10.94 -3.56
CA SER A 173 11.52 9.89 -3.55
C SER A 173 11.15 8.63 -4.33
N VAL A 174 9.88 8.21 -4.32
CA VAL A 174 9.36 7.17 -5.23
C VAL A 174 8.62 7.87 -6.36
N GLN A 175 9.22 7.85 -7.55
CA GLN A 175 8.74 8.58 -8.72
C GLN A 175 8.26 7.63 -9.80
N THR A 176 7.18 8.00 -10.48
CA THR A 176 6.77 7.39 -11.75
C THR A 176 7.50 8.09 -12.88
N LEU A 177 8.40 7.38 -13.57
CA LEU A 177 8.95 7.84 -14.84
C LEU A 177 7.96 7.54 -15.97
N THR A 178 7.88 8.43 -16.96
CA THR A 178 7.18 8.11 -18.22
C THR A 178 7.99 7.12 -19.07
N PRO A 179 7.38 6.40 -20.04
CA PRO A 179 8.14 5.58 -20.98
C PRO A 179 9.11 6.40 -21.82
N GLU A 180 8.75 7.64 -22.16
CA GLU A 180 9.60 8.58 -22.87
C GLU A 180 10.83 8.96 -22.02
N GLU A 181 10.66 9.27 -20.74
CA GLU A 181 11.77 9.46 -19.80
C GLU A 181 12.64 8.21 -19.68
N PHE A 182 12.02 7.05 -19.45
CA PHE A 182 12.73 5.79 -19.22
C PHE A 182 13.56 5.38 -20.44
N TYR A 183 12.96 5.32 -21.64
CA TYR A 183 13.69 4.98 -22.86
C TYR A 183 14.67 6.07 -23.30
N PHE A 184 14.40 7.35 -22.99
CA PHE A 184 15.41 8.39 -23.20
C PHE A 184 16.64 8.13 -22.33
N ILE A 185 16.47 7.84 -21.04
CA ILE A 185 17.56 7.49 -20.11
C ILE A 185 18.32 6.24 -20.57
N LEU A 186 17.61 5.18 -21.00
CA LEU A 186 18.26 4.01 -21.60
C LEU A 186 19.03 4.38 -22.89
N SER A 187 18.52 5.29 -23.73
CA SER A 187 19.21 5.73 -24.95
C SER A 187 20.51 6.49 -24.70
N LEU A 188 20.74 6.98 -23.48
CA LEU A 188 22.00 7.61 -23.09
C LEU A 188 23.09 6.55 -22.82
N GLU A 189 22.74 5.30 -22.53
CA GLU A 189 23.70 4.19 -22.33
C GLU A 189 24.64 3.96 -23.52
N GLU A 190 24.17 4.29 -24.74
CA GLU A 190 24.87 4.02 -26.00
C GLU A 190 25.65 5.25 -26.54
N LYS A 191 25.51 6.42 -25.91
CA LYS A 191 26.11 7.69 -26.37
C LYS A 191 27.36 8.01 -25.57
N GLU A 192 28.29 8.78 -26.13
CA GLU A 192 29.39 9.34 -25.34
C GLU A 192 28.87 10.32 -24.27
N PRO A 193 29.59 10.51 -23.14
CA PRO A 193 29.22 11.48 -22.11
C PRO A 193 29.15 12.92 -22.65
N SER A 194 28.24 13.72 -22.11
CA SER A 194 27.99 15.13 -22.47
C SER A 194 28.27 16.08 -21.30
#